data_AF-A0A1B1AYK4-F1
#
_entry.id   AF-A0A1B1AYK4-F1
#
_cell.length_a   1.000
_cell.length_b   1.000
_cell.length_c   1.000
_cell.angle_alpha   90.00
_cell.angle_beta   90.00
_cell.angle_gamma   90.00
#
_symmetry.space_group_name_H-M   'P 1'
#
loop_
_entity.id
_entity.type
_entity.pdbx_description
1 polymer ?
#
loop_
_entity_poly.entity_id
_entity_poly.type
_entity_poly.pdbx_seq_one_letter_code
_entity_poly.pdbx_strand_id
1 'polypeptide(L)'
;MELLDDVNRMHEENPMLGLSGVRLGLVVPGLVTIQVRAIARAVVERTRAGGSPRAEIMVPLVGAVEELQLTREDVTRVLAEVTEEIGTSVHCPIAR
;
A
#
# COMPACT_ATOMS: atom_id res chain seq x y z
N MET A 1 -26.03 6.10 -16.46
CA MET A 1 -25.27 7.31 -16.81
C MET A 1 -24.10 7.50 -15.85
N GLU A 2 -24.29 7.24 -14.55
CA GLU A 2 -23.26 7.28 -13.49
C GLU A 2 -21.90 6.65 -13.84
N LEU A 3 -21.86 5.42 -14.39
CA LEU A 3 -20.60 4.78 -14.80
C LEU A 3 -19.84 5.55 -15.90
N LEU A 4 -20.56 6.18 -16.84
CA LEU A 4 -19.94 6.96 -17.90
C LEU A 4 -19.39 8.28 -17.33
N ASP A 5 -20.08 8.87 -16.37
CA ASP A 5 -19.65 10.07 -15.67
C ASP A 5 -18.38 9.80 -14.84
N ASP A 6 -18.31 8.65 -14.16
CA ASP A 6 -17.11 8.21 -13.44
C ASP A 6 -15.92 7.96 -14.37
N VAL A 7 -16.14 7.30 -15.52
CA VAL A 7 -15.11 7.09 -16.55
C VAL A 7 -14.57 8.42 -17.06
N ASN A 8 -15.46 9.37 -17.37
CA ASN A 8 -15.06 10.70 -17.83
C ASN A 8 -14.29 11.48 -16.74
N ARG A 9 -14.67 11.32 -15.46
CA ARG A 9 -13.96 11.95 -14.33
C ARG A 9 -12.54 11.39 -14.14
N MET A 10 -12.34 10.11 -14.42
CA MET A 10 -11.02 9.45 -14.31
C MET A 10 -10.20 9.54 -15.60
N HIS A 11 -10.74 10.14 -16.66
CA HIS A 11 -10.00 10.32 -17.91
C HIS A 11 -8.86 11.33 -17.73
N GLU A 12 -7.68 10.98 -18.21
CA GLU A 12 -6.48 11.81 -18.16
C GLU A 12 -5.85 11.91 -19.55
N GLU A 13 -5.46 13.11 -19.95
CA GLU A 13 -4.79 13.38 -21.24
C GLU A 13 -3.45 12.62 -21.36
N ASN A 14 -2.72 12.47 -20.24
CA ASN A 14 -1.47 11.72 -20.18
C ASN A 14 -1.44 10.79 -18.95
N PRO A 15 -1.91 9.53 -19.09
CA PRO A 15 -1.97 8.58 -17.98
C PRO A 15 -0.61 8.26 -17.33
N MET A 16 0.50 8.39 -18.05
CA MET A 16 1.84 8.11 -17.50
C MET A 16 2.26 9.13 -16.43
N LEU A 17 1.71 10.35 -16.48
CA LEU A 17 2.03 11.43 -15.55
C LEU A 17 0.89 11.76 -14.58
N GLY A 18 -0.27 11.12 -14.77
CA GLY A 18 -1.49 11.36 -14.01
C GLY A 18 -1.54 10.67 -12.65
N LEU A 19 -2.76 10.38 -12.18
CA LEU A 19 -3.06 9.86 -10.86
C LEU A 19 -2.71 8.36 -10.77
N SER A 20 -1.45 8.10 -10.44
CA SER A 20 -0.89 6.77 -10.28
C SER A 20 0.12 6.72 -9.14
N GLY A 21 0.61 5.52 -8.82
CA GLY A 21 1.63 5.29 -7.78
C GLY A 21 1.24 5.85 -6.41
N VAL A 22 2.17 6.52 -5.74
CA VAL A 22 1.96 7.10 -4.40
C VAL A 22 0.76 8.06 -4.36
N ARG A 23 0.55 8.85 -5.42
CA ARG A 23 -0.53 9.84 -5.48
C ARG A 23 -1.91 9.18 -5.46
N LEU A 24 -2.08 8.06 -6.16
CA LEU A 24 -3.31 7.27 -6.11
C LEU A 24 -3.53 6.68 -4.71
N GLY A 25 -2.48 6.19 -4.07
CA GLY A 25 -2.53 5.64 -2.71
C GLY A 25 -2.96 6.66 -1.66
N LEU A 26 -2.57 7.93 -1.82
CA LEU A 26 -2.95 9.03 -0.92
C LEU A 26 -4.40 9.51 -1.15
N VAL A 27 -4.89 9.46 -2.40
CA VAL A 27 -6.22 9.98 -2.75
C VAL A 27 -7.33 8.94 -2.54
N VAL A 28 -7.05 7.65 -2.76
CA VAL A 28 -8.05 6.57 -2.64
C VAL A 28 -8.03 5.99 -1.23
N PRO A 29 -9.05 6.25 -0.39
CA PRO A 29 -9.03 5.82 1.00
C PRO A 29 -8.93 4.29 1.12
N GLY A 30 -7.99 3.84 1.97
CA GLY A 30 -7.81 2.42 2.27
C GLY A 30 -7.10 1.60 1.19
N LEU A 31 -6.72 2.18 0.05
CA LEU A 31 -6.02 1.45 -1.02
C LEU A 31 -4.67 0.89 -0.55
N VAL A 32 -3.86 1.71 0.12
CA VAL A 32 -2.59 1.25 0.70
C VAL A 32 -2.86 0.25 1.82
N THR A 33 -3.86 0.51 2.66
CA THR A 33 -4.24 -0.35 3.79
C THR A 33 -4.56 -1.77 3.36
N ILE A 34 -5.42 -1.97 2.35
CA ILE A 34 -5.79 -3.33 1.93
C ILE A 34 -4.59 -4.11 1.38
N GLN A 35 -3.70 -3.44 0.64
CA GLN A 35 -2.48 -4.05 0.10
C GLN A 35 -1.49 -4.45 1.20
N VAL A 36 -1.22 -3.54 2.15
CA VAL A 36 -0.32 -3.82 3.28
C VAL A 36 -0.87 -4.96 4.14
N ARG A 37 -2.18 -4.97 4.43
CA ARG A 37 -2.81 -6.07 5.17
C ARG A 37 -2.67 -7.41 4.45
N ALA A 38 -2.86 -7.43 3.13
CA ALA A 38 -2.70 -8.64 2.33
C ALA A 38 -1.26 -9.18 2.38
N ILE A 39 -0.27 -8.30 2.20
CA ILE A 39 1.16 -8.66 2.29
C ILE A 39 1.49 -9.19 3.68
N ALA A 40 1.08 -8.48 4.73
CA ALA A 40 1.35 -8.87 6.11
C ALA A 40 0.76 -10.25 6.45
N ARG A 41 -0.49 -10.51 6.04
CA ARG A 41 -1.13 -11.82 6.23
C ARG A 41 -0.40 -12.93 5.50
N ALA A 42 0.00 -12.70 4.24
CA ALA A 42 0.78 -13.67 3.47
C ALA A 42 2.14 -13.98 4.13
N VAL A 43 2.81 -12.96 4.69
CA VAL A 43 4.05 -13.13 5.47
C VAL A 43 3.83 -13.99 6.71
N VAL A 44 2.75 -13.74 7.46
CA VAL A 44 2.43 -14.57 8.63
C VAL A 44 2.12 -16.01 8.24
N GLU A 45 1.29 -16.22 7.22
CA GLU A 45 0.94 -17.56 6.75
C GLU A 45 2.18 -18.35 6.32
N ARG A 46 3.09 -17.74 5.56
CA ARG A 46 4.35 -18.40 5.18
C ARG A 46 5.26 -18.67 6.37
N THR A 47 5.33 -17.76 7.34
CA THR A 47 6.10 -17.97 8.57
C THR A 47 5.56 -19.15 9.37
N ARG A 48 4.23 -19.22 9.55
CA ARG A 48 3.56 -20.33 10.24
C ARG A 48 3.74 -21.67 9.54
N ALA A 49 3.83 -21.66 8.22
CA ALA A 49 4.15 -22.83 7.40
C ALA A 49 5.67 -23.14 7.33
N GLY A 50 6.47 -22.64 8.29
CA GLY A 50 7.90 -22.93 8.42
C GLY A 50 8.80 -22.20 7.43
N GLY A 51 8.28 -21.22 6.70
CA GLY A 51 9.07 -20.36 5.80
C GLY A 51 9.78 -19.21 6.50
N SER A 52 10.70 -18.58 5.77
CA SER A 52 11.38 -17.35 6.18
C SER A 52 11.20 -16.27 5.10
N PRO A 53 9.98 -15.70 4.97
CA PRO A 53 9.71 -14.66 3.97
C PRO A 53 10.51 -13.39 4.25
N ARG A 54 11.01 -12.75 3.19
CA ARG A 54 11.73 -11.47 3.23
C ARG A 54 10.99 -10.45 2.35
N ALA A 55 9.76 -10.14 2.72
CA ALA A 55 8.92 -9.23 1.96
C ALA A 55 9.34 -7.77 2.22
N GLU A 56 9.32 -6.96 1.18
CA GLU A 56 9.62 -5.53 1.21
C GLU A 56 8.48 -4.76 0.53
N ILE A 57 8.08 -3.62 1.10
CA ILE A 57 7.00 -2.78 0.60
C ILE A 57 7.63 -1.57 -0.10
N MET A 58 7.52 -1.50 -1.41
CA MET A 58 8.03 -0.37 -2.20
C MET A 58 6.93 0.65 -2.46
N VAL A 59 7.23 1.94 -2.26
CA VAL A 59 6.32 3.05 -2.59
C VAL A 59 6.71 3.64 -3.96
N PRO A 60 5.88 3.47 -5.01
CA PRO A 60 6.27 3.86 -6.37
C PRO A 60 5.97 5.34 -6.70
N LEU A 61 6.73 5.89 -7.65
CA LEU A 61 6.51 7.22 -8.24
C LEU A 61 6.51 8.39 -7.24
N VAL A 62 7.34 8.27 -6.19
CA VAL A 62 7.55 9.34 -5.21
C VAL A 62 8.19 10.55 -5.88
N GLY A 63 7.48 11.67 -5.87
CA GLY A 63 7.96 12.97 -6.36
C GLY A 63 8.40 13.91 -5.24
N ALA A 64 7.85 13.76 -4.04
CA ALA A 64 8.16 14.58 -2.86
C ALA A 64 8.40 13.73 -1.60
N VAL A 65 9.17 14.27 -0.65
CA VAL A 65 9.54 13.55 0.58
C VAL A 65 8.31 13.31 1.46
N GLU A 66 7.39 14.28 1.45
CA GLU A 66 6.14 14.26 2.20
C GLU A 66 5.22 13.12 1.75
N GLU A 67 5.16 12.84 0.45
CA GLU A 67 4.37 11.71 -0.09
C GLU A 67 4.86 10.37 0.47
N LEU A 68 6.19 10.20 0.53
CA LEU A 68 6.80 9.00 1.09
C LEU A 68 6.61 8.92 2.61
N GLN A 69 6.67 10.04 3.33
CA GLN A 69 6.46 10.09 4.77
C GLN A 69 5.04 9.66 5.13
N LEU A 70 4.02 10.27 4.52
CA LEU A 70 2.61 9.94 4.75
C LEU A 70 2.34 8.46 4.45
N THR A 71 2.82 7.97 3.30
CA THR A 71 2.63 6.56 2.92
C THR A 71 3.36 5.62 3.88
N ARG A 72 4.56 5.98 4.34
CA ARG A 72 5.35 5.18 5.30
C ARG A 72 4.66 5.10 6.66
N GLU A 73 4.09 6.20 7.14
CA GLU A 73 3.31 6.23 8.37
C GLU A 73 2.11 5.30 8.28
N ASP A 74 1.36 5.37 7.18
CA ASP A 74 0.22 4.49 6.94
C ASP A 74 0.61 3.01 6.87
N VAL A 75 1.67 2.67 6.12
CA VAL A 75 2.17 1.29 6.05
C VAL A 75 2.59 0.80 7.43
N THR A 76 3.34 1.62 8.19
CA THR A 76 3.83 1.25 9.52
C THR A 76 2.68 1.01 10.50
N ARG A 77 1.69 1.91 10.50
CA ARG A 77 0.49 1.79 11.32
C ARG A 77 -0.26 0.48 11.01
N VAL A 78 -0.50 0.20 9.73
CA VAL A 78 -1.24 -1.00 9.32
C VAL A 78 -0.47 -2.29 9.65
N LEU A 79 0.86 -2.30 9.51
CA LEU A 79 1.68 -3.44 9.94
C LEU A 79 1.58 -3.68 11.45
N ALA A 80 1.54 -2.62 12.26
CA ALA A 80 1.35 -2.72 13.70
C ALA A 80 -0.04 -3.28 14.06
N GLU A 81 -1.11 -2.76 13.43
CA GLU A 81 -2.48 -3.24 13.60
C GLU A 81 -2.59 -4.75 13.29
N VAL A 82 -2.05 -5.19 12.15
CA VAL A 82 -2.08 -6.61 11.77
C VAL A 82 -1.25 -7.48 12.72
N THR A 83 -0.11 -6.97 13.19
CA THR A 83 0.74 -7.68 14.16
C THR A 83 0.00 -7.90 15.48
N GLU A 84 -0.72 -6.88 15.96
CA GLU A 84 -1.54 -6.95 17.17
C GLU A 84 -2.72 -7.93 17.00
N GLU A 85 -3.47 -7.83 15.89
CA GLU A 85 -4.60 -8.72 15.59
C GLU A 85 -4.19 -10.20 15.54
N ILE A 86 -3.02 -10.51 14.99
CA ILE A 86 -2.60 -11.88 14.68
C ILE A 86 -1.69 -12.47 15.76
N GLY A 87 -1.10 -11.63 16.62
CA GLY A 87 -0.15 -12.04 17.67
C GLY A 87 1.16 -12.61 17.12
N THR A 88 1.52 -12.28 15.88
CA THR A 88 2.77 -12.72 15.23
C THR A 88 3.45 -11.49 14.64
N SER A 89 4.70 -11.26 15.03
CA SER A 89 5.47 -10.11 14.55
C SER A 89 5.66 -10.16 13.03
N VAL A 90 5.24 -9.11 12.34
CA VAL A 90 5.45 -8.91 10.90
C VAL A 90 6.41 -7.75 10.73
N HIS A 91 7.57 -8.03 10.12
CA HIS A 91 8.52 -7.00 9.72
C HIS A 91 8.67 -6.98 8.21
N CYS A 92 8.26 -5.87 7.59
CA CYS A 92 8.48 -5.60 6.17
C CYS A 92 9.14 -4.23 6.04
N PRO A 93 10.40 -4.14 5.58
CA PRO A 93 11.03 -2.85 5.28
C PRO A 93 10.25 -2.10 4.20
N ILE A 94 10.32 -0.77 4.26
CA ILE A 94 9.65 0.12 3.32
C ILE A 94 10.70 0.83 2.46
N ALA A 95 10.73 0.50 1.17
CA ALA A 95 11.59 1.08 0.14
C ALA A 95 10.89 2.17 -0.68
N ARG A 96 11.69 2.90 -1.46
CA ARG A 96 11.26 3.87 -2.47
C ARG A 96 11.79 3.47 -3.83
#